data_AF-A0A7C3P8D7-F1
#
_entry.id   AF-A0A7C3P8D7-F1
#
_cell.length_a   1.000
_cell.length_b   1.000
_cell.length_c   1.000
_cell.angle_alpha   90.00
_cell.angle_beta   90.00
_cell.angle_gamma   90.00
#
_symmetry.space_group_name_H-M   'P 1'
#
loop_
_entity.id
_entity.type
_entity.pdbx_description
1 polymer ?
#
loop_
_entity_poly.entity_id
_entity_poly.type
_entity_poly.pdbx_seq_one_letter_code
_entity_poly.pdbx_strand_id
1 'polypeptide(L)'
;IGYLAAPAPVVAACIKIQQNLLLSVCSFAQAGAVAAIEGSQDCVDAMVREFDQRRKIVLSALTRIPGVTCPTIPRGAFYVFVKHQVTGMDSMAIAEALLEKGKVALVPGSSFGFRGEGYLRLSYAASTEDCREGMARIGRVMEELMDSTKNLQRPYESLFKRP
;
A
#
# COMPACT_ATOMS: atom_id res chain seq x y z
N ILE A 1 -20.64 3.95 2.77
CA ILE A 1 -21.33 5.26 2.85
C ILE A 1 -20.30 6.34 2.57
N GLY A 2 -20.62 7.31 1.72
CA GLY A 2 -19.78 8.48 1.46
C GLY A 2 -20.68 9.68 1.19
N TYR A 3 -20.14 10.89 1.34
CA TYR A 3 -20.88 12.13 1.11
C TYR A 3 -20.03 13.12 0.31
N LEU A 4 -20.69 14.06 -0.38
CA LEU A 4 -20.07 15.17 -1.08
C LEU A 4 -20.54 16.47 -0.43
N ALA A 5 -19.60 17.31 -0.02
CA ALA A 5 -19.85 18.69 0.38
C ALA A 5 -19.24 19.62 -0.67
N ALA A 6 -20.08 20.38 -1.37
CA ALA A 6 -19.67 21.24 -2.49
C ALA A 6 -20.67 22.41 -2.64
N PRO A 7 -20.37 23.44 -3.45
CA PRO A 7 -21.34 24.50 -3.76
C PRO A 7 -22.66 23.94 -4.29
N ALA A 8 -23.78 24.57 -3.92
CA ALA A 8 -25.12 24.09 -4.25
C ALA A 8 -25.34 23.74 -5.75
N PRO A 9 -24.83 24.53 -6.72
CA PRO A 9 -24.95 24.17 -8.14
C PRO A 9 -24.24 22.86 -8.50
N VAL A 10 -23.11 22.55 -7.86
CA VAL A 10 -22.34 21.31 -8.06
C VAL A 10 -23.11 20.13 -7.49
N VAL A 11 -23.61 20.26 -6.25
CA VAL A 11 -24.42 19.21 -5.60
C VAL A 11 -25.66 18.87 -6.44
N ALA A 12 -26.37 19.89 -6.93
CA ALA A 12 -27.54 19.69 -7.79
C ALA A 12 -27.20 18.92 -9.09
N ALA A 13 -26.05 19.21 -9.71
CA ALA A 13 -25.59 18.48 -10.88
C ALA A 13 -25.22 17.02 -10.54
N CYS A 14 -24.51 16.79 -9.44
CA CYS A 14 -24.16 15.45 -8.98
C CYS A 14 -25.38 14.58 -8.65
N ILE A 15 -26.44 15.14 -8.05
CA ILE A 15 -27.69 14.43 -7.75
C ILE A 15 -28.35 13.94 -9.05
N LYS A 16 -28.40 14.77 -10.10
CA LYS A 16 -28.95 14.38 -11.41
C LYS A 16 -28.19 13.19 -12.00
N ILE A 17 -26.86 13.20 -11.93
CA ILE A 17 -26.03 12.07 -12.38
C ILE A 17 -26.31 10.83 -11.53
N GLN A 18 -26.31 10.99 -10.20
CA GLN A 18 -26.52 9.89 -9.27
C GLN A 18 -27.85 9.18 -9.52
N GLN A 19 -28.96 9.90 -9.68
CA GLN A 19 -30.29 9.31 -9.94
C GLN A 19 -30.33 8.43 -11.20
N ASN A 20 -29.44 8.66 -12.17
CA ASN A 20 -29.33 7.85 -13.39
C ASN A 20 -28.38 6.63 -13.24
N LEU A 21 -27.50 6.63 -12.24
CA LEU A 21 -26.56 5.53 -11.97
C LEU A 21 -27.06 4.62 -10.84
N LEU A 22 -27.53 5.22 -9.76
CA LEU A 22 -27.90 4.62 -8.49
C LEU A 22 -29.06 5.42 -7.87
N LEU A 23 -30.24 4.80 -7.76
CA LEU A 23 -31.44 5.48 -7.26
C LEU A 23 -31.25 6.06 -5.85
N SER A 24 -30.79 5.23 -4.90
CA SER A 24 -30.59 5.63 -3.52
C SER A 24 -29.47 4.82 -2.86
N VAL A 25 -28.92 5.38 -1.79
CA VAL A 25 -27.96 4.67 -0.93
C VAL A 25 -28.74 3.71 -0.04
N CYS A 26 -28.15 2.56 0.27
CA CYS A 26 -28.70 1.56 1.20
C CYS A 26 -29.20 2.21 2.51
N SER A 27 -30.51 2.12 2.78
CA SER A 27 -31.18 2.87 3.86
C SER A 27 -30.69 2.50 5.27
N PHE A 28 -30.53 1.21 5.57
CA PHE A 28 -30.04 0.77 6.88
C PHE A 28 -28.56 1.15 7.09
N ALA A 29 -27.76 1.20 6.02
CA ALA A 29 -26.39 1.68 6.11
C ALA A 29 -26.32 3.20 6.33
N GLN A 30 -27.31 3.97 5.85
CA GLN A 30 -27.45 5.39 6.21
C GLN A 30 -27.76 5.56 7.69
N ALA A 31 -28.68 4.75 8.25
CA ALA A 31 -28.96 4.77 9.70
C ALA A 31 -27.71 4.42 10.53
N GLY A 32 -26.93 3.43 10.10
CA GLY A 32 -25.65 3.10 10.72
C GLY A 32 -24.62 4.24 10.63
N ALA A 33 -24.61 5.00 9.54
CA ALA A 33 -23.73 6.16 9.40
C ALA A 33 -24.12 7.31 10.34
N VAL A 34 -25.41 7.56 10.54
CA VAL A 34 -25.89 8.54 11.54
C VAL A 34 -25.41 8.13 12.93
N ALA A 35 -25.63 6.87 13.32
CA ALA A 35 -25.15 6.35 14.61
C ALA A 35 -23.62 6.45 14.77
N ALA A 36 -22.86 6.24 13.69
CA ALA A 36 -21.40 6.36 13.72
C ALA A 36 -20.91 7.82 13.87
N ILE A 37 -21.65 8.79 13.34
CA ILE A 37 -21.29 10.22 13.42
C ILE A 37 -21.72 10.82 14.76
N GLU A 38 -22.92 10.48 15.24
CA GLU A 38 -23.49 11.05 16.47
C GLU A 38 -23.01 10.32 17.74
N GLY A 39 -22.53 9.08 17.61
CA GLY A 39 -22.03 8.27 18.70
C GLY A 39 -20.61 8.63 19.18
N SER A 40 -20.14 7.94 20.21
CA SER A 40 -18.77 8.11 20.73
C SER A 40 -17.72 7.80 19.66
N GLN A 41 -16.67 8.63 19.62
CA GLN A 41 -15.52 8.46 18.75
C GLN A 41 -14.36 7.69 19.42
N ASP A 42 -14.55 7.18 20.65
CA ASP A 42 -13.50 6.44 21.37
C ASP A 42 -12.99 5.21 20.59
N CYS A 43 -13.87 4.56 19.83
CA CYS A 43 -13.51 3.43 18.97
C CYS A 43 -12.56 3.84 17.84
N VAL A 44 -12.70 5.07 17.32
CA VAL A 44 -11.82 5.64 16.30
C VAL A 44 -10.45 5.93 16.91
N ASP A 45 -10.40 6.55 18.09
CA ASP A 45 -9.15 6.83 18.80
C ASP A 45 -8.38 5.55 19.14
N ALA A 46 -9.08 4.52 19.59
CA ALA A 46 -8.50 3.20 19.82
C ALA A 46 -7.91 2.62 18.53
N MET A 47 -8.64 2.71 17.42
CA MET A 47 -8.19 2.22 16.11
C MET A 47 -7.00 3.01 15.56
N VAL A 48 -6.96 4.33 15.77
CA VAL A 48 -5.82 5.19 15.38
C VAL A 48 -4.56 4.79 16.13
N ARG A 49 -4.63 4.55 17.45
CA ARG A 49 -3.48 4.09 18.25
C ARG A 49 -2.96 2.75 17.75
N GLU A 50 -3.87 1.83 17.46
CA GLU A 50 -3.52 0.50 16.94
C GLU A 50 -2.86 0.58 15.55
N PHE A 51 -3.40 1.39 14.63
CA PHE A 51 -2.75 1.61 13.33
C PHE A 51 -1.40 2.31 13.45
N ASP A 52 -1.21 3.22 14.41
CA ASP A 52 0.10 3.83 14.64
C ASP A 52 1.14 2.81 15.15
N GLN A 53 0.74 1.86 16.00
CA GLN A 53 1.61 0.75 16.41
C GLN A 53 2.02 -0.12 15.22
N ARG A 54 1.06 -0.53 14.38
CA ARG A 54 1.32 -1.32 13.16
C ARG A 54 2.20 -0.56 12.17
N ARG A 55 1.95 0.74 11.99
CA ARG A 55 2.77 1.65 11.18
C ARG A 55 4.23 1.64 11.64
N LYS A 56 4.49 1.73 12.94
CA LYS A 56 5.85 1.67 13.50
C LYS A 56 6.53 0.33 13.25
N ILE A 57 5.81 -0.78 13.40
CA ILE A 57 6.32 -2.13 13.12
C ILE A 57 6.74 -2.25 11.65
N VAL A 58 5.84 -1.87 10.73
CA VAL A 58 6.09 -1.93 9.28
C VAL A 58 7.26 -1.04 8.90
N LEU A 59 7.29 0.22 9.34
CA LEU A 59 8.39 1.14 9.05
C LEU A 59 9.72 0.63 9.60
N SER A 60 9.74 0.12 10.83
CA SER A 60 10.96 -0.47 11.42
C SER A 60 11.44 -1.68 10.62
N ALA A 61 10.54 -2.58 10.21
CA ALA A 61 10.91 -3.74 9.41
C ALA A 61 11.44 -3.34 8.02
N LEU A 62 10.81 -2.36 7.36
CA LEU A 62 11.23 -1.86 6.04
C LEU A 62 12.69 -1.38 6.04
N THR A 63 13.17 -0.76 7.12
CA THR A 63 14.58 -0.31 7.20
C THR A 63 15.60 -1.44 7.13
N ARG A 64 15.17 -2.68 7.33
CA ARG A 64 16.03 -3.88 7.36
C ARG A 64 15.95 -4.70 6.07
N ILE A 65 15.04 -4.36 5.16
CA ILE A 65 14.83 -5.14 3.94
C ILE A 65 15.74 -4.58 2.83
N PRO A 66 16.65 -5.40 2.29
CA PRO A 66 17.54 -4.96 1.22
C PRO A 66 16.74 -4.61 -0.04
N GLY A 67 17.17 -3.57 -0.74
CA GLY A 67 16.55 -3.14 -1.99
C GLY A 67 15.16 -2.52 -1.83
N VAL A 68 14.72 -2.21 -0.61
CA VAL A 68 13.47 -1.48 -0.34
C VAL A 68 13.76 -0.21 0.42
N THR A 69 13.15 0.90 0.01
CA THR A 69 13.19 2.16 0.76
C THR A 69 11.80 2.74 0.92
N CYS A 70 11.56 3.51 1.97
CA CYS A 70 10.32 4.26 2.16
C CYS A 70 10.67 5.74 2.24
N PRO A 71 10.60 6.49 1.12
CA PRO A 71 11.12 7.87 1.07
C PRO A 71 10.31 8.84 1.92
N THR A 72 9.05 8.50 2.24
CA THR A 72 8.16 9.35 3.02
C THR A 72 7.51 8.55 4.14
N ILE A 73 7.67 9.01 5.37
CA ILE A 73 6.95 8.46 6.52
C ILE A 73 5.49 8.93 6.45
N PRO A 74 4.49 8.02 6.38
CA PRO A 74 3.09 8.42 6.32
C PRO A 74 2.66 9.03 7.65
N ARG A 75 1.93 10.16 7.56
CA ARG A 75 1.32 10.87 8.70
C ARG A 75 -0.17 10.55 8.89
N GLY A 76 -0.74 9.75 8.01
CA GLY A 76 -2.15 9.36 8.01
C GLY A 76 -2.42 8.25 7.01
N ALA A 77 -3.69 7.84 6.91
CA ALA A 77 -4.12 6.60 6.27
C ALA A 77 -3.45 5.36 6.88
N PHE A 78 -3.62 4.20 6.24
CA PHE A 78 -3.05 2.92 6.67
C PHE A 78 -2.19 2.27 5.57
N TYR A 79 -1.49 3.11 4.78
CA TYR A 79 -0.63 2.69 3.68
C TYR A 79 0.80 3.23 3.83
N VAL A 80 1.77 2.45 3.36
CA VAL A 80 3.12 2.92 3.03
C VAL A 80 3.35 2.73 1.53
N PHE A 81 4.06 3.68 0.92
CA PHE A 81 4.46 3.60 -0.47
C PHE A 81 5.97 3.36 -0.51
N VAL A 82 6.35 2.12 -0.84
CA VAL A 82 7.73 1.65 -0.73
C VAL A 82 8.34 1.58 -2.12
N LYS A 83 9.56 2.08 -2.27
CA LYS A 83 10.33 2.02 -3.50
C LYS A 83 11.15 0.73 -3.49
N HIS A 84 11.14 -0.03 -4.58
CA HIS A 84 12.09 -1.13 -4.76
C HIS A 84 13.28 -0.69 -5.62
N GLN A 85 14.40 -1.38 -5.47
CA GLN A 85 15.66 -1.11 -6.18
C GLN A 85 16.13 -2.31 -7.01
N VAL A 86 15.30 -3.35 -7.12
CA VAL A 86 15.57 -4.51 -7.96
C VAL A 86 15.59 -4.06 -9.42
N THR A 87 16.76 -4.15 -10.07
CA THR A 87 16.93 -3.65 -11.44
C THR A 87 16.34 -4.63 -12.45
N GLY A 88 15.73 -4.10 -13.52
CA GLY A 88 15.17 -4.92 -14.60
C GLY A 88 13.81 -5.54 -14.29
N MET A 89 13.22 -5.23 -13.14
CA MET A 89 11.85 -5.60 -12.78
C MET A 89 11.03 -4.34 -12.60
N ASP A 90 9.82 -4.33 -13.13
CA ASP A 90 8.85 -3.27 -12.87
C ASP A 90 8.04 -3.55 -11.58
N SER A 91 7.24 -2.57 -11.17
CA SER A 91 6.44 -2.66 -9.95
C SER A 91 5.42 -3.82 -9.98
N MET A 92 4.96 -4.24 -11.17
CA MET A 92 4.04 -5.38 -11.32
C MET A 92 4.76 -6.70 -11.07
N ALA A 93 5.92 -6.91 -11.70
CA ALA A 93 6.73 -8.11 -11.53
C ALA A 93 7.17 -8.31 -10.08
N ILE A 94 7.47 -7.22 -9.34
CA ILE A 94 7.77 -7.33 -7.91
C ILE A 94 6.52 -7.70 -7.10
N ALA A 95 5.36 -7.11 -7.39
CA ALA A 95 4.11 -7.46 -6.71
C ALA A 95 3.73 -8.93 -6.93
N GLU A 96 3.89 -9.43 -8.16
CA GLU A 96 3.66 -10.83 -8.52
C GLU A 96 4.65 -11.76 -7.79
N ALA A 97 5.94 -11.44 -7.78
CA ALA A 97 6.94 -12.25 -7.07
C ALA A 97 6.65 -12.34 -5.55
N LEU A 98 6.24 -11.23 -4.93
CA LEU A 98 5.83 -11.20 -3.52
C LEU A 98 4.57 -12.04 -3.27
N LEU A 99 3.62 -12.03 -4.20
CA LEU A 99 2.41 -12.84 -4.12
C LEU A 99 2.73 -14.34 -4.29
N GLU A 100 3.49 -14.71 -5.30
CA GLU A 100 3.74 -16.11 -5.66
C GLU A 100 4.66 -16.80 -4.65
N LYS A 101 5.79 -16.16 -4.33
CA LYS A 101 6.83 -16.73 -3.44
C LYS A 101 6.56 -16.42 -1.97
N GLY A 102 6.17 -15.17 -1.70
CA GLY A 102 5.95 -14.67 -0.34
C GLY A 102 4.53 -14.88 0.16
N LYS A 103 3.55 -15.19 -0.71
CA LYS A 103 2.13 -15.22 -0.35
C LYS A 103 1.68 -13.89 0.30
N VAL A 104 2.27 -12.77 -0.15
CA VAL A 104 1.93 -11.42 0.31
C VAL A 104 1.49 -10.57 -0.88
N ALA A 105 0.23 -10.14 -0.88
CA ALA A 105 -0.32 -9.28 -1.93
C ALA A 105 -0.03 -7.79 -1.64
N LEU A 106 0.73 -7.15 -2.52
CA LEU A 106 0.91 -5.68 -2.55
C LEU A 106 0.31 -5.13 -3.84
N VAL A 107 -0.03 -3.84 -3.84
CA VAL A 107 -0.52 -3.19 -5.06
C VAL A 107 0.67 -2.57 -5.81
N PRO A 108 0.85 -2.86 -7.10
CA PRO A 108 1.92 -2.27 -7.88
C PRO A 108 1.73 -0.76 -8.01
N GLY A 109 2.82 -0.01 -7.89
CA GLY A 109 2.80 1.44 -7.93
C GLY A 109 2.34 2.00 -9.27
N SER A 110 2.55 1.27 -10.37
CA SER A 110 2.02 1.59 -11.70
C SER A 110 0.50 1.79 -11.74
N SER A 111 -0.25 1.17 -10.82
CA SER A 111 -1.71 1.39 -10.68
C SER A 111 -2.08 2.80 -10.20
N PHE A 112 -1.12 3.58 -9.70
CA PHE A 112 -1.30 4.98 -9.28
C PHE A 112 -0.79 5.99 -10.33
N GLY A 113 -0.56 5.52 -11.56
CA GLY A 113 -0.05 6.31 -12.68
C GLY A 113 1.47 6.18 -12.86
N PHE A 114 1.99 6.77 -13.94
CA PHE A 114 3.38 6.59 -14.39
C PHE A 114 4.44 6.93 -13.33
N ARG A 115 4.14 7.86 -12.41
CA ARG A 115 5.05 8.27 -11.33
C ARG A 115 5.15 7.26 -10.19
N GLY A 116 4.25 6.28 -10.15
CA GLY A 116 4.28 5.19 -9.19
C GLY A 116 5.15 4.01 -9.62
N GLU A 117 5.69 4.01 -10.84
CA GLU A 117 6.60 2.94 -11.26
C GLU A 117 7.86 2.90 -10.37
N GLY A 118 8.34 1.69 -10.07
CA GLY A 118 9.38 1.47 -9.07
C GLY A 118 8.88 1.47 -7.61
N TYR A 119 7.57 1.60 -7.38
CA TYR A 119 6.97 1.57 -6.04
C TYR A 119 5.92 0.48 -5.87
N LEU A 120 5.60 0.16 -4.61
CA LEU A 120 4.51 -0.71 -4.20
C LEU A 120 3.72 -0.03 -3.09
N ARG A 121 2.40 -0.17 -3.09
CA ARG A 121 1.55 0.23 -1.96
C ARG A 121 1.30 -0.98 -1.07
N LEU A 122 1.76 -0.88 0.17
CA LEU A 122 1.50 -1.85 1.24
C LEU A 122 0.44 -1.27 2.18
N SER A 123 -0.60 -2.07 2.45
CA SER A 123 -1.60 -1.78 3.48
C SER A 123 -1.21 -2.46 4.78
N TYR A 124 -1.26 -1.72 5.89
CA TYR A 124 -1.07 -2.27 7.24
C TYR A 124 -2.38 -2.28 8.05
N ALA A 125 -3.52 -2.25 7.34
CA ALA A 125 -4.83 -2.50 7.93
C ALA A 125 -5.10 -4.01 8.11
N ALA A 126 -4.20 -4.70 8.82
CA ALA A 126 -4.27 -6.11 9.15
C ALA A 126 -3.96 -6.31 10.65
N SER A 127 -3.94 -7.55 11.15
CA SER A 127 -3.50 -7.82 12.52
C SER A 127 -2.02 -7.44 12.71
N THR A 128 -1.60 -7.23 13.95
CA THR A 128 -0.20 -6.94 14.27
C THR A 128 0.70 -8.13 13.93
N GLU A 129 0.18 -9.35 14.11
CA GLU A 129 0.79 -10.61 13.76
C GLU A 129 1.00 -10.73 12.25
N ASP A 130 -0.05 -10.46 11.46
CA ASP A 130 0.03 -10.48 10.00
C ASP A 130 0.99 -9.40 9.47
N CYS A 131 1.05 -8.23 10.12
CA CYS A 131 2.04 -7.22 9.76
C CYS A 131 3.47 -7.75 9.96
N ARG A 132 3.75 -8.41 11.08
CA ARG A 132 5.10 -8.98 11.34
C ARG A 132 5.44 -10.09 10.37
N GLU A 133 4.53 -11.03 10.17
CA GLU A 133 4.73 -12.17 9.26
C GLU A 133 4.86 -11.70 7.81
N GLY A 134 3.98 -10.81 7.37
CA GLY A 134 4.03 -10.22 6.03
C GLY A 134 5.37 -9.52 5.77
N MET A 135 5.85 -8.72 6.72
CA MET A 135 7.16 -8.07 6.59
C MET A 135 8.32 -9.06 6.54
N ALA A 136 8.28 -10.15 7.31
CA ALA A 136 9.30 -11.19 7.28
C ALA A 136 9.34 -11.92 5.92
N ARG A 137 8.16 -12.22 5.34
CA ARG A 137 8.06 -12.84 4.01
C ARG A 137 8.51 -11.90 2.89
N ILE A 138 8.14 -10.61 2.97
CA ILE A 138 8.64 -9.59 2.03
C ILE A 138 10.17 -9.53 2.09
N GLY A 139 10.75 -9.49 3.29
CA GLY A 139 12.20 -9.45 3.47
C GLY A 139 12.92 -10.59 2.75
N ARG A 140 12.45 -11.82 2.95
CA ARG A 140 13.00 -13.02 2.32
C ARG A 140 12.96 -12.95 0.79
N VAL A 141 11.80 -12.62 0.22
CA VAL A 141 11.65 -12.56 -1.25
C VAL A 141 12.51 -11.44 -1.85
N MET A 142 12.54 -10.27 -1.20
CA MET A 142 13.37 -9.16 -1.69
C MET A 142 14.87 -9.48 -1.63
N GLU A 143 15.33 -10.20 -0.62
CA GLU A 143 16.71 -10.69 -0.52
C GLU A 143 17.06 -11.64 -1.68
N GLU A 144 16.19 -12.63 -1.95
CA GLU A 144 16.34 -13.55 -3.10
C GLU A 144 16.41 -12.82 -4.45
N LEU A 145 15.55 -11.82 -4.65
CA LEU A 145 15.52 -11.01 -5.88
C LEU A 145 16.79 -10.17 -6.03
N MET A 146 17.25 -9.54 -4.96
CA MET A 146 18.46 -8.73 -4.96
C MET A 146 19.72 -9.55 -5.27
N ASP A 147 19.81 -10.79 -4.78
CA ASP A 147 20.95 -11.66 -5.06
C ASP A 147 20.93 -12.22 -6.49
N SER A 148 19.75 -12.50 -7.03
CA SER A 148 19.59 -12.88 -8.45
C SER A 148 20.09 -11.79 -9.39
N THR A 149 19.78 -10.52 -9.08
CA THR A 149 20.26 -9.36 -9.85
C THR A 149 21.78 -9.21 -9.82
N LYS A 150 22.42 -9.39 -8.66
CA LYS A 150 23.89 -9.30 -8.54
C LYS A 150 24.60 -10.38 -9.37
N ASN A 151 24.03 -11.59 -9.42
CA ASN A 151 24.60 -12.69 -10.19
C ASN A 151 24.49 -12.49 -11.71
N LEU A 152 23.51 -11.73 -12.18
CA LEU A 152 23.37 -11.32 -13.58
C LEU A 152 24.36 -10.21 -14.00
N GLN A 153 24.84 -9.39 -13.06
CA GLN A 153 25.80 -8.31 -13.34
C GLN A 153 27.28 -8.79 -13.33
N ARG A 154 27.61 -9.83 -12.57
CA ARG A 154 28.97 -10.42 -12.49
C ARG A 154 29.58 -10.94 -13.81
N PRO A 155 28.85 -11.52 -14.78
CA PRO A 155 29.44 -12.06 -16.00
C PRO A 155 30.10 -11.00 -16.89
N TYR A 156 29.66 -9.74 -16.81
CA TYR A 156 30.19 -8.66 -17.64
C TYR A 156 31.47 -8.03 -17.06
N GLU A 157 31.62 -7.95 -15.74
CA GLU A 157 32.83 -7.38 -15.12
C GLU A 157 34.07 -8.27 -15.32
N SER A 158 33.90 -9.59 -15.45
CA SER A 158 35.01 -10.51 -15.77
C SER A 158 35.52 -10.39 -17.21
N LEU A 159 34.75 -9.78 -18.12
CA LEU A 159 35.14 -9.56 -19.53
C LEU A 159 35.96 -8.29 -19.73
N PHE A 160 35.99 -7.37 -18.74
CA PHE A 160 36.72 -6.10 -18.82
C PHE A 160 37.96 -6.02 -17.93
N LYS A 161 38.30 -7.09 -17.19
CA LYS A 161 39.64 -7.22 -16.59
C LYS A 161 40.64 -7.60 -17.69
N ARG A 162 41.11 -6.60 -18.45
CA ARG A 162 42.30 -6.73 -19.30
C ARG A 162 43.56 -6.81 -18.40
N PRO A 163 44.58 -7.58 -18.82
CA PRO A 163 45.82 -7.81 -18.06
C PRO A 163 46.64 -6.53 -17.83
#